data_AF-A0A1M4XY51-F1
#
_entry.id   AF-A0A1M4XY51-F1
#
_cell.length_a   1.000
_cell.length_b   1.000
_cell.length_c   1.000
_cell.angle_alpha   90.00
_cell.angle_beta   90.00
_cell.angle_gamma   90.00
#
_symmetry.space_group_name_H-M   'P 1'
#
loop_
_entity.id
_entity.type
_entity.pdbx_description
1 polymer ?
#
loop_
_entity_poly.entity_id
_entity_poly.type
_entity_poly.pdbx_seq_one_letter_code
_entity_poly.pdbx_strand_id
1 'polypeptide(L)'
;MSNKEDNNDNYFEDYKKALDIDLADGEILGSTFLVAGYLKFIKAANVDKEKTYGEDIGDNLEPAEILYYGERIILEGLCILAVIAIKRLEEKRNENIISDSKEPIKPYEDIVNGYIASVLANMVRVDALRKICQFNKNEETFL
;
A
#
# COMPACT_ATOMS: atom_id res chain seq x y z
N MET A 1 44.95 -11.98 -19.08
CA MET A 1 44.21 -12.22 -17.83
C MET A 1 43.15 -11.13 -17.63
N SER A 2 42.44 -10.72 -18.70
CA SER A 2 41.64 -9.49 -18.77
C SER A 2 40.14 -9.71 -19.04
N ASN A 3 39.68 -10.95 -19.22
CA ASN A 3 38.28 -11.26 -19.57
C ASN A 3 37.38 -11.62 -18.37
N LYS A 4 37.92 -11.66 -17.14
CA LYS A 4 37.12 -12.01 -15.95
C LYS A 4 36.56 -10.79 -15.23
N GLU A 5 37.27 -9.67 -15.24
CA GLU A 5 36.84 -8.41 -14.60
C GLU A 5 35.71 -7.76 -15.41
N ASP A 6 35.85 -7.63 -16.73
CA ASP A 6 34.81 -7.11 -17.65
C ASP A 6 33.47 -7.87 -17.61
N ASN A 7 33.51 -9.18 -17.32
CA ASN A 7 32.30 -9.99 -17.22
C ASN A 7 31.60 -9.79 -15.87
N ASN A 8 32.35 -9.65 -14.77
CA ASN A 8 31.77 -9.51 -13.43
C ASN A 8 31.07 -8.16 -13.22
N ASP A 9 31.63 -7.09 -13.78
CA ASP A 9 31.04 -5.74 -13.66
C ASP A 9 29.71 -5.64 -14.41
N ASN A 10 29.59 -6.30 -15.58
CA ASN A 10 28.32 -6.41 -16.32
C ASN A 10 27.23 -7.15 -15.52
N TYR A 11 27.57 -8.26 -14.86
CA TYR A 11 26.60 -9.01 -14.05
C TYR A 11 26.07 -8.19 -12.86
N PHE A 12 26.92 -7.37 -12.24
CA PHE A 12 26.52 -6.52 -11.13
C PHE A 12 25.60 -5.39 -11.58
N GLU A 13 25.89 -4.74 -12.71
CA GLU A 13 25.02 -3.72 -13.29
C GLU A 13 23.65 -4.27 -13.70
N ASP A 14 23.62 -5.46 -14.32
CA ASP A 14 22.38 -6.10 -14.72
C ASP A 14 21.54 -6.52 -13.51
N TYR A 15 22.18 -7.02 -12.45
CA TYR A 15 21.52 -7.30 -11.18
C TYR A 15 20.89 -6.04 -10.58
N LYS A 16 21.62 -4.92 -10.56
CA LYS A 16 21.12 -3.66 -10.04
C LYS A 16 19.90 -3.16 -10.83
N LYS A 17 19.97 -3.19 -12.17
CA LYS A 17 18.84 -2.82 -13.03
C LYS A 17 17.62 -3.69 -12.78
N ALA A 18 17.80 -5.00 -12.62
CA ALA A 18 16.71 -5.91 -12.31
C ALA A 18 16.08 -5.58 -10.94
N LEU A 19 16.90 -5.31 -9.93
CA LEU A 19 16.43 -4.88 -8.61
C LEU A 19 15.62 -3.59 -8.68
N ASP A 20 16.12 -2.57 -9.41
CA ASP A 20 15.41 -1.30 -9.61
C ASP A 20 14.03 -1.48 -10.24
N ILE A 21 13.93 -2.37 -11.24
CA ILE A 21 12.67 -2.73 -11.90
C ILE A 21 11.74 -3.43 -10.92
N ASP A 22 12.22 -4.43 -10.17
CA ASP A 22 11.41 -5.17 -9.18
C ASP A 22 10.86 -4.23 -8.09
N LEU A 23 11.65 -3.25 -7.66
CA LEU A 23 11.20 -2.24 -6.70
C LEU A 23 10.12 -1.34 -7.30
N ALA A 24 10.31 -0.85 -8.54
CA ALA A 24 9.33 -0.04 -9.24
C ALA A 24 8.00 -0.80 -9.47
N ASP A 25 8.06 -2.07 -9.86
CA ASP A 25 6.89 -2.92 -10.02
C ASP A 25 6.14 -3.12 -8.69
N GLY A 26 6.88 -3.23 -7.58
CA GLY A 26 6.32 -3.24 -6.23
C GLY A 26 5.59 -1.93 -5.87
N GLU A 27 6.15 -0.78 -6.26
CA GLU A 27 5.50 0.53 -6.06
C GLU A 27 4.21 0.65 -6.88
N ILE A 28 4.24 0.19 -8.13
CA ILE A 28 3.06 0.15 -9.00
C ILE A 28 1.97 -0.75 -8.39
N LEU A 29 2.35 -1.94 -7.93
CA LEU A 29 1.42 -2.88 -7.31
C LEU A 29 0.78 -2.29 -6.05
N GLY A 30 1.61 -1.79 -5.11
CA GLY A 30 1.12 -1.17 -3.88
C GLY A 30 0.20 0.03 -4.15
N SER A 31 0.59 0.90 -5.09
CA SER A 31 -0.22 2.05 -5.49
C SER A 31 -1.54 1.66 -6.16
N THR A 32 -1.54 0.58 -6.94
CA THR A 32 -2.76 0.05 -7.58
C THR A 32 -3.77 -0.39 -6.54
N PHE A 33 -3.32 -1.03 -5.45
CA PHE A 33 -4.18 -1.38 -4.32
C PHE A 33 -4.75 -0.13 -3.64
N LEU A 34 -3.95 0.91 -3.41
CA LEU A 34 -4.46 2.17 -2.85
C LEU A 34 -5.57 2.77 -3.72
N VAL A 35 -5.35 2.86 -5.03
CA VAL A 35 -6.35 3.38 -5.98
C VAL A 35 -7.62 2.51 -5.95
N ALA A 36 -7.49 1.20 -6.03
CA ALA A 36 -8.63 0.28 -6.00
C ALA A 36 -9.43 0.41 -4.69
N GLY A 37 -8.74 0.56 -3.56
CA GLY A 37 -9.36 0.76 -2.26
C GLY A 37 -10.09 2.12 -2.17
N TYR A 38 -9.49 3.21 -2.63
CA TYR A 38 -10.17 4.51 -2.65
C TYR A 38 -11.34 4.59 -3.65
N LEU A 39 -11.32 3.83 -4.74
CA LEU A 39 -12.49 3.66 -5.60
C LEU A 39 -13.68 3.04 -4.85
N LYS A 40 -13.43 2.14 -3.88
CA LYS A 40 -14.48 1.61 -3.01
C LYS A 40 -15.03 2.67 -2.06
N PHE A 41 -14.20 3.60 -1.58
CA PHE A 41 -14.68 4.73 -0.76
C PHE A 41 -15.63 5.61 -1.55
N ILE A 42 -15.30 5.92 -2.81
CA ILE A 42 -16.19 6.66 -3.71
C ILE A 42 -17.50 5.87 -3.91
N LYS A 43 -17.41 4.56 -4.17
CA LYS A 43 -18.60 3.71 -4.30
C LYS A 43 -19.47 3.78 -3.04
N ALA A 44 -18.89 3.62 -1.86
CA ALA A 44 -19.63 3.65 -0.60
C ALA A 44 -20.37 4.97 -0.39
N ALA A 45 -19.71 6.10 -0.68
CA ALA A 45 -20.34 7.43 -0.60
C ALA A 45 -21.50 7.61 -1.59
N ASN A 46 -21.39 7.03 -2.79
CA ASN A 46 -22.49 7.04 -3.76
C ASN A 46 -23.68 6.21 -3.26
N VAL A 47 -23.44 4.99 -2.76
CA VAL A 47 -24.50 4.15 -2.18
C VAL A 47 -25.18 4.85 -1.00
N ASP A 48 -24.41 5.50 -0.12
CA ASP A 48 -24.94 6.25 1.02
C ASP A 48 -25.84 7.43 0.58
N LYS A 49 -25.40 8.16 -0.46
CA LYS A 49 -26.16 9.25 -1.08
C LYS A 49 -27.47 8.75 -1.70
N GLU A 50 -27.43 7.67 -2.46
CA GLU A 50 -28.58 7.07 -3.13
C GLU A 50 -29.62 6.57 -2.12
N LYS A 51 -29.16 5.88 -1.05
CA LYS A 51 -30.02 5.49 0.08
C LYS A 51 -30.69 6.69 0.75
N THR A 52 -29.96 7.77 0.93
CA THR A 52 -30.49 9.02 1.51
C THR A 52 -31.61 9.62 0.65
N TYR A 53 -31.54 9.47 -0.67
CA TYR A 53 -32.60 9.91 -1.58
C TYR A 53 -33.78 8.93 -1.67
N GLY A 54 -33.71 7.78 -1.00
CA GLY A 54 -34.74 6.74 -1.08
C GLY A 54 -34.76 6.00 -2.42
N GLU A 55 -33.65 6.02 -3.16
CA GLU A 55 -33.49 5.26 -4.41
C GLU A 55 -33.12 3.81 -4.09
N ASP A 56 -33.84 2.85 -4.67
CA ASP A 56 -33.50 1.42 -4.58
C ASP A 56 -32.52 1.06 -5.71
N ILE A 57 -31.29 0.78 -5.34
CA ILE A 57 -30.16 0.54 -6.25
C ILE A 57 -29.83 -0.95 -6.43
N GLY A 58 -30.53 -1.85 -5.75
CA GLY A 58 -30.26 -3.29 -5.82
C GLY A 58 -28.84 -3.70 -5.40
N ASP A 59 -28.10 -2.81 -4.73
CA ASP A 59 -26.78 -3.09 -4.17
C ASP A 59 -27.00 -3.67 -2.76
N ASN A 60 -26.76 -4.98 -2.61
CA ASN A 60 -27.04 -5.71 -1.36
C ASN A 60 -26.05 -5.40 -0.22
N LEU A 61 -25.08 -4.52 -0.43
CA LEU A 61 -24.04 -4.20 0.55
C LEU A 61 -24.28 -2.83 1.17
N GLU A 62 -24.18 -2.77 2.49
CA GLU A 62 -24.22 -1.50 3.22
C GLU A 62 -22.98 -0.64 2.91
N PRO A 63 -23.09 0.71 2.87
CA PRO A 63 -21.94 1.60 2.67
C PRO A 63 -20.76 1.28 3.58
N ALA A 64 -21.04 0.95 4.85
CA ALA A 64 -20.03 0.56 5.83
C ALA A 64 -19.27 -0.72 5.44
N GLU A 65 -19.95 -1.70 4.84
CA GLU A 65 -19.30 -2.92 4.35
C GLU A 65 -18.42 -2.63 3.13
N ILE A 66 -18.87 -1.77 2.21
CA ILE A 66 -18.07 -1.34 1.07
C ILE A 66 -16.81 -0.60 1.53
N LEU A 67 -16.93 0.29 2.52
CA LEU A 67 -15.79 0.97 3.15
C LEU A 67 -14.83 -0.02 3.80
N TYR A 68 -15.35 -1.00 4.55
CA TYR A 68 -14.54 -2.03 5.19
C TYR A 68 -13.70 -2.81 4.17
N TYR A 69 -14.29 -3.25 3.06
CA TYR A 69 -13.55 -3.92 1.99
C TYR A 69 -12.53 -3.00 1.33
N GLY A 70 -12.89 -1.74 1.06
CA GLY A 70 -11.96 -0.74 0.51
C GLY A 70 -10.74 -0.52 1.39
N GLU A 71 -10.97 -0.34 2.69
CA GLU A 71 -9.92 -0.07 3.67
C GLU A 71 -8.96 -1.26 3.82
N ARG A 72 -9.45 -2.50 3.72
CA ARG A 72 -8.60 -3.69 3.70
C ARG A 72 -7.65 -3.71 2.49
N ILE A 73 -8.15 -3.34 1.31
CA ILE A 73 -7.33 -3.25 0.10
C ILE A 73 -6.28 -2.13 0.26
N ILE A 74 -6.66 -0.99 0.85
CA ILE A 74 -5.72 0.10 1.17
C ILE A 74 -4.61 -0.40 2.10
N LEU A 75 -4.97 -1.11 3.17
CA LEU A 75 -4.00 -1.65 4.14
C LEU A 75 -3.02 -2.62 3.48
N GLU A 76 -3.49 -3.51 2.60
CA GLU A 76 -2.64 -4.42 1.83
C GLU A 76 -1.67 -3.65 0.93
N GLY A 77 -2.15 -2.61 0.23
CA GLY A 77 -1.31 -1.73 -0.58
C GLY A 77 -0.24 -0.99 0.23
N LEU A 78 -0.60 -0.45 1.40
CA LEU A 78 0.33 0.22 2.30
C LEU A 78 1.42 -0.72 2.84
N CYS A 79 1.07 -1.97 3.16
CA CYS A 79 2.04 -2.98 3.57
C CYS A 79 3.06 -3.27 2.46
N ILE A 80 2.60 -3.39 1.20
CA ILE A 80 3.50 -3.58 0.04
C ILE A 80 4.44 -2.38 -0.07
N LEU A 81 3.91 -1.16 -0.05
CA LEU A 81 4.71 0.06 -0.17
C LEU A 81 5.70 0.22 1.00
N ALA A 82 5.33 -0.16 2.22
CA ALA A 82 6.24 -0.17 3.37
C ALA A 82 7.44 -1.10 3.14
N VAL A 83 7.20 -2.32 2.62
CA VAL A 83 8.26 -3.27 2.29
C VAL A 83 9.18 -2.72 1.21
N ILE A 84 8.62 -2.13 0.15
CA ILE A 84 9.41 -1.54 -0.94
C ILE A 84 10.23 -0.34 -0.46
N ALA A 85 9.66 0.51 0.39
CA ALA A 85 10.39 1.63 0.99
C ALA A 85 11.58 1.17 1.84
N ILE A 86 11.42 0.08 2.61
CA ILE A 86 12.52 -0.52 3.38
C ILE A 86 13.63 -1.01 2.45
N LYS A 87 13.27 -1.70 1.36
CA LYS A 87 14.26 -2.17 0.38
C LYS A 87 15.01 -1.02 -0.30
N ARG A 88 14.32 0.07 -0.68
CA ARG A 88 14.98 1.28 -1.23
C ARG A 88 15.94 1.92 -0.23
N LEU A 89 15.58 1.96 1.05
CA LEU A 89 16.47 2.44 2.11
C LEU A 89 17.71 1.56 2.25
N GLU A 90 17.55 0.24 2.22
CA GLU A 90 18.66 -0.72 2.29
C GLU A 90 19.57 -0.61 1.07
N GLU A 91 19.01 -0.52 -0.14
CA GLU A 91 19.77 -0.26 -1.36
C GLU A 91 20.60 1.00 -1.22
N LYS A 92 19.98 2.11 -0.76
CA LYS A 92 20.71 3.38 -0.61
C LYS A 92 21.84 3.31 0.41
N ARG A 93 21.62 2.59 1.52
CA ARG A 93 22.67 2.34 2.53
C ARG A 93 23.81 1.52 1.94
N ASN A 94 23.51 0.48 1.16
CA ASN A 94 24.52 -0.35 0.51
C ASN A 94 25.33 0.44 -0.52
N GLU A 95 24.68 1.28 -1.34
CA GLU A 95 25.35 2.18 -2.28
C GLU A 95 26.35 3.09 -1.56
N ASN A 96 25.93 3.73 -0.47
CA ASN A 96 26.79 4.61 0.31
C ASN A 96 28.01 3.86 0.90
N ILE A 97 27.82 2.62 1.37
CA ILE A 97 28.91 1.78 1.89
C ILE A 97 29.90 1.41 0.78
N ILE A 98 29.41 0.98 -0.40
CA ILE A 98 30.25 0.51 -1.50
C ILE A 98 31.01 1.67 -2.16
N SER A 99 30.37 2.83 -2.31
CA SER A 99 30.94 4.00 -3.00
C SER A 99 31.68 4.99 -2.08
N ASP A 100 31.73 4.72 -0.76
CA ASP A 100 32.18 5.69 0.26
C ASP A 100 31.48 7.07 0.14
N SER A 101 30.23 7.04 -0.34
CA SER A 101 29.39 8.23 -0.54
C SER A 101 28.68 8.62 0.76
N LYS A 102 28.48 9.93 0.95
CA LYS A 102 27.74 10.50 2.08
C LYS A 102 26.40 11.07 1.65
N GLU A 103 25.76 10.46 0.66
CA GLU A 103 24.42 10.88 0.23
C GLU A 103 23.40 10.78 1.37
N PRO A 104 22.41 11.70 1.41
CA PRO A 104 21.48 11.80 2.52
C PRO A 104 20.54 10.57 2.59
N ILE A 105 20.68 9.80 3.67
CA ILE A 105 19.84 8.61 3.97
C ILE A 105 18.49 9.02 4.61
N LYS A 106 18.48 10.15 5.32
CA LYS A 106 17.33 10.60 6.13
C LYS A 106 15.99 10.66 5.36
N PRO A 107 15.92 11.15 4.12
CA PRO A 107 14.66 11.16 3.36
C PRO A 107 14.07 9.75 3.16
N TYR A 108 14.91 8.75 2.92
CA TYR A 108 14.46 7.36 2.75
C TYR A 108 13.92 6.78 4.06
N GLU A 109 14.56 7.10 5.19
CA GLU A 109 14.05 6.72 6.53
C GLU A 109 12.71 7.37 6.83
N ASP A 110 12.53 8.64 6.45
CA ASP A 110 11.27 9.35 6.66
C ASP A 110 10.13 8.76 5.81
N ILE A 111 10.40 8.32 4.58
CA ILE A 111 9.43 7.60 3.75
C ILE A 111 9.04 6.25 4.40
N VAL A 112 10.02 5.46 4.87
CA VAL A 112 9.75 4.21 5.60
C VAL A 112 8.86 4.46 6.81
N ASN A 113 9.21 5.45 7.63
CA ASN A 113 8.44 5.81 8.83
C ASN A 113 7.03 6.29 8.46
N GLY A 114 6.87 7.04 7.37
CA GLY A 114 5.59 7.48 6.85
C GLY A 114 4.68 6.30 6.46
N TYR A 115 5.23 5.29 5.79
CA TYR A 115 4.47 4.08 5.44
C TYR A 115 4.13 3.25 6.67
N ILE A 116 5.05 3.07 7.63
CA ILE A 116 4.77 2.35 8.89
C ILE A 116 3.64 3.04 9.66
N ALA A 117 3.71 4.36 9.82
CA ALA A 117 2.67 5.15 10.47
C ALA A 117 1.32 5.00 9.75
N SER A 118 1.35 5.00 8.41
CA SER A 118 0.15 4.79 7.59
C SER A 118 -0.44 3.39 7.80
N VAL A 119 0.37 2.32 7.79
CA VAL A 119 -0.09 0.96 8.07
C VAL A 119 -0.79 0.89 9.42
N LEU A 120 -0.18 1.42 10.48
CA LEU A 120 -0.76 1.40 11.82
C LEU A 120 -2.09 2.17 11.88
N ALA A 121 -2.17 3.35 11.25
CA ALA A 121 -3.39 4.14 11.21
C ALA A 121 -4.53 3.42 10.47
N ASN A 122 -4.22 2.74 9.35
CA ASN A 122 -5.23 2.04 8.56
C ASN A 122 -5.64 0.70 9.22
N MET A 123 -4.77 0.05 10.00
CA MET A 123 -5.18 -1.07 10.87
C MET A 123 -6.29 -0.67 11.86
N VAL A 124 -6.17 0.53 12.46
CA VAL A 124 -7.20 1.07 13.36
C VAL A 124 -8.52 1.31 12.60
N ARG A 125 -8.45 1.88 11.39
CA ARG A 125 -9.63 2.09 10.55
C ARG A 125 -10.31 0.78 10.15
N VAL A 126 -9.54 -0.25 9.75
CA VAL A 126 -10.08 -1.59 9.45
C VAL A 126 -10.82 -2.16 10.66
N ASP A 127 -10.25 -2.08 11.86
CA ASP A 127 -10.90 -2.59 13.08
C ASP A 127 -12.18 -1.81 13.42
N ALA A 128 -12.16 -0.49 13.28
CA ALA A 128 -13.33 0.36 13.51
C ALA A 128 -14.46 0.03 12.52
N LEU A 129 -14.15 -0.05 11.22
CA LEU A 129 -15.13 -0.39 10.17
C LEU A 129 -15.70 -1.80 10.37
N ARG A 130 -14.87 -2.77 10.78
CA ARG A 130 -15.33 -4.12 11.14
C ARG A 130 -16.37 -4.08 12.26
N LYS A 131 -16.12 -3.30 13.32
CA LYS A 131 -17.04 -3.15 14.45
C LYS A 131 -18.36 -2.49 14.03
N ILE A 132 -18.30 -1.47 13.18
CA ILE A 132 -19.50 -0.83 12.60
C ILE A 132 -20.32 -1.87 11.82
N CYS A 133 -19.69 -2.67 10.95
CA CYS A 133 -20.39 -3.71 10.19
C CYS A 133 -21.05 -4.75 11.10
N GLN A 134 -20.41 -5.14 12.21
CA GLN A 134 -20.98 -6.07 13.19
C GLN A 134 -22.17 -5.47 13.94
N PHE A 135 -22.09 -4.19 14.30
CA PHE A 135 -23.16 -3.48 14.97
C PHE A 135 -24.42 -3.40 14.11
N ASN A 136 -24.28 -2.98 12.84
CA ASN A 136 -25.40 -2.85 11.92
C ASN A 136 -26.12 -4.19 11.68
N LYS A 137 -25.37 -5.30 11.57
CA LYS A 137 -25.94 -6.64 11.44
C LYS A 137 -26.76 -7.05 12.65
N ASN A 138 -26.29 -6.71 13.84
CA ASN A 138 -27.01 -7.03 15.07
C ASN A 138 -28.32 -6.23 15.15
N GLU A 139 -28.34 -4.94 14.79
CA GLU A 139 -29.57 -4.14 14.77
C GLU A 139 -30.65 -4.69 13.81
N GLU A 140 -30.26 -5.18 12.64
CA GLU A 140 -31.18 -5.84 11.69
C GLU A 140 -31.77 -7.14 12.24
N THR A 141 -31.14 -7.76 13.26
CA THR A 141 -31.65 -9.03 13.83
C THR A 141 -32.73 -8.80 14.90
N PHE A 142 -32.91 -7.54 15.35
CA PHE A 142 -33.86 -7.16 16.40
C PHE A 142 -35.10 -6.43 15.88
N LEU A 143 -35.19 -6.18 14.57
CA LEU A 143 -36.36 -5.63 13.86
C LEU A 143 -37.14 -6.74 13.15
#